data_AF-A0A8C9H0E4-F1
#
_entry.id   AF-A0A8C9H0E4-F1
#
_cell.length_a   1.000
_cell.length_b   1.000
_cell.length_c   1.000
_cell.angle_alpha   90.00
_cell.angle_beta   90.00
_cell.angle_gamma   90.00
#
_symmetry.space_group_name_H-M   'P 1'
#
loop_
_entity.id
_entity.type
_entity.pdbx_description
1 polymer ?
#
loop_
_entity_poly.entity_id
_entity_poly.type
_entity_poly.pdbx_seq_one_letter_code
_entity_poly.pdbx_strand_id
1 'polypeptide(L)'
;MDNKNDLLLTPNFFCKIGDKVNAYKEYEEVYKKGLSVGTKLDILLTIIKISIFFNDLDTTKKYLEQAKVQMGKSGDWERKNKLKIYEAINYIMIRKFTEASKILIDAASTFTATDIISYNQVIFYVVILGIMVEERTVIDKKILNNSIILQVTSSDEDLYGYISSFYHCDYRTFVEKTIKISTRVKEIGTGVHIIGTLLETLGLEHINNF
;
A
#
# COMPACT_ATOMS: atom_id res chain seq x y z
N MET A 1 -0.21 36.48 6.54
CA MET A 1 -0.97 35.24 6.68
C MET A 1 -0.84 34.47 5.38
N ASP A 2 -0.24 33.28 5.44
CA ASP A 2 -0.49 32.12 4.57
C ASP A 2 -0.12 32.07 3.07
N ASN A 3 0.87 32.83 2.60
CA ASN A 3 1.35 32.72 1.20
C ASN A 3 1.83 31.29 0.80
N LYS A 4 2.23 30.45 1.77
CA LYS A 4 2.57 29.02 1.55
C LYS A 4 1.35 28.12 1.36
N ASN A 5 0.26 28.37 2.10
CA ASN A 5 -0.97 27.59 1.97
C ASN A 5 -1.70 27.97 0.68
N ASP A 6 -1.66 29.27 0.31
CA ASP A 6 -2.28 29.79 -0.90
C ASP A 6 -1.74 29.14 -2.18
N LEU A 7 -0.41 28.91 -2.22
CA LEU A 7 0.27 28.26 -3.34
C LEU A 7 -0.09 26.77 -3.51
N LEU A 8 -0.59 26.11 -2.45
CA LEU A 8 -1.00 24.70 -2.48
C LEU A 8 -2.50 24.52 -2.76
N LEU A 9 -3.31 25.59 -2.73
CA LEU A 9 -4.75 25.50 -2.97
C LEU A 9 -5.06 25.08 -4.41
N THR A 10 -4.45 25.73 -5.40
CA THR A 10 -4.64 25.45 -6.83
C THR A 10 -4.28 24.02 -7.21
N PRO A 11 -3.09 23.48 -6.86
CA PRO A 11 -2.76 22.09 -7.22
C PRO A 11 -3.62 21.07 -6.45
N ASN A 12 -3.98 21.35 -5.19
CA ASN A 12 -4.91 20.48 -4.44
C ASN A 12 -6.32 20.49 -5.04
N PHE A 13 -6.76 21.62 -5.63
CA PHE A 13 -8.00 21.69 -6.38
C PHE A 13 -7.93 20.81 -7.65
N PHE A 14 -6.85 20.90 -8.43
CA PHE A 14 -6.63 20.01 -9.58
C PHE A 14 -6.58 18.53 -9.20
N CYS A 15 -6.00 18.20 -8.05
CA CYS A 15 -6.02 16.84 -7.50
C CYS A 15 -7.44 16.38 -7.15
N LYS A 16 -8.28 17.27 -6.61
CA LYS A 16 -9.68 16.94 -6.26
C LYS A 16 -10.56 16.71 -7.48
N ILE A 17 -10.35 17.45 -8.57
CA ILE A 17 -11.11 17.28 -9.82
C ILE A 17 -10.60 16.10 -10.66
N GLY A 18 -9.45 15.52 -10.34
CA GLY A 18 -8.88 14.38 -11.06
C GLY A 18 -8.19 14.74 -12.38
N ASP A 19 -7.74 15.98 -12.56
CA ASP A 19 -6.99 16.38 -13.77
C ASP A 19 -5.48 16.10 -13.59
N LYS A 20 -5.04 14.95 -14.11
CA LYS A 20 -3.64 14.48 -14.00
C LYS A 20 -2.63 15.46 -14.61
N VAL A 21 -2.91 15.99 -15.80
CA VAL A 21 -1.92 16.74 -16.58
C VAL A 21 -1.67 18.11 -15.96
N ASN A 22 -2.74 18.80 -15.57
CA ASN A 22 -2.64 20.11 -14.96
C ASN A 22 -2.14 20.01 -13.51
N ALA A 23 -2.52 18.96 -12.77
CA ALA A 23 -1.99 18.72 -11.43
C ALA A 23 -0.46 18.59 -11.45
N TYR A 24 0.11 17.77 -12.35
CA TYR A 24 1.57 17.60 -12.40
C TYR A 24 2.32 18.88 -12.75
N LYS A 25 1.82 19.66 -13.71
CA LYS A 25 2.44 20.94 -14.07
C LYS A 25 2.47 21.91 -12.89
N GLU A 26 1.33 22.07 -12.22
CA GLU A 26 1.21 22.98 -11.08
C GLU A 26 2.08 22.53 -9.91
N TYR A 27 2.07 21.22 -9.58
CA TYR A 27 2.94 20.69 -8.52
C TYR A 27 4.43 20.85 -8.85
N GLU A 28 4.84 20.73 -10.13
CA GLU A 28 6.23 20.99 -10.54
C GLU A 28 6.62 22.47 -10.45
N GLU A 29 5.72 23.40 -10.78
CA GLU A 29 5.95 24.82 -10.60
C GLU A 29 6.10 25.20 -9.12
N VAL A 30 5.23 24.64 -8.27
CA VAL A 30 5.29 24.83 -6.82
C VAL A 30 6.57 24.21 -6.24
N TYR A 31 7.03 23.07 -6.76
CA TYR A 31 8.29 22.46 -6.36
C TYR A 31 9.50 23.35 -6.67
N LYS A 32 9.49 24.05 -7.83
CA LYS A 32 10.55 24.98 -8.25
C LYS A 32 10.60 26.27 -7.42
N LYS A 33 9.45 26.74 -6.91
CA LYS A 33 9.34 27.97 -6.09
C LYS A 33 10.05 27.90 -4.71
N GLY A 34 10.81 26.84 -4.42
CA GLY A 34 11.81 26.87 -3.36
C GLY A 34 11.24 26.74 -1.95
N LEU A 35 10.37 25.76 -1.73
CA LEU A 35 9.76 25.50 -0.41
C LEU A 35 10.70 24.75 0.55
N SER A 36 10.33 24.74 1.84
CA SER A 36 10.98 23.96 2.90
C SER A 36 11.09 22.48 2.53
N VAL A 37 12.12 21.79 3.03
CA VAL A 37 12.38 20.37 2.74
C VAL A 37 11.14 19.49 3.00
N GLY A 38 10.43 19.71 4.11
CA GLY A 38 9.20 18.97 4.44
C GLY A 38 8.08 19.20 3.43
N THR A 39 7.84 20.45 3.01
CA THR A 39 6.79 20.78 2.03
C THR A 39 7.09 20.22 0.65
N LYS A 40 8.37 20.23 0.24
CA LYS A 40 8.81 19.58 -1.02
C LYS A 40 8.50 18.09 -1.02
N LEU A 41 8.71 17.44 0.11
CA LEU A 41 8.44 16.03 0.29
C LEU A 41 6.94 15.73 0.29
N ASP A 42 6.11 16.57 0.93
CA ASP A 42 4.65 16.43 0.89
C ASP A 42 4.10 16.56 -0.55
N ILE A 43 4.67 17.48 -1.36
CA ILE A 43 4.35 17.60 -2.78
C ILE A 43 4.70 16.31 -3.53
N LEU A 44 5.92 15.79 -3.34
CA LEU A 44 6.34 14.54 -3.99
C LEU A 44 5.44 13.36 -3.59
N LEU A 45 5.09 13.23 -2.31
CA LEU A 45 4.17 12.20 -1.81
C LEU A 45 2.77 12.36 -2.43
N THR A 46 2.31 13.58 -2.69
CA THR A 46 1.04 13.84 -3.35
C THR A 46 1.08 13.47 -4.83
N ILE A 47 2.16 13.79 -5.54
CA ILE A 47 2.38 13.37 -6.94
C ILE A 47 2.39 11.84 -7.04
N ILE A 48 3.07 11.15 -6.11
CA ILE A 48 3.09 9.69 -6.03
C ILE A 48 1.68 9.14 -5.83
N LYS A 49 0.88 9.74 -4.92
CA LYS A 49 -0.51 9.34 -4.68
C LYS A 49 -1.36 9.44 -5.95
N ILE A 50 -1.25 10.55 -6.68
CA ILE A 50 -1.93 10.74 -7.97
C ILE A 50 -1.46 9.68 -8.98
N SER A 51 -0.15 9.40 -9.03
CA SER A 51 0.43 8.43 -9.96
C SER A 51 -0.10 7.01 -9.69
N ILE A 52 -0.19 6.61 -8.42
CA ILE A 52 -0.77 5.32 -7.99
C ILE A 52 -2.26 5.26 -8.36
N PHE A 53 -3.02 6.35 -8.14
CA PHE A 53 -4.44 6.41 -8.49
C PHE A 53 -4.69 6.21 -10.00
N PHE A 54 -3.84 6.80 -10.85
CA PHE A 54 -3.89 6.62 -12.31
C PHE A 54 -3.11 5.39 -12.83
N ASN A 55 -2.59 4.54 -11.94
CA ASN A 55 -1.79 3.35 -12.26
C ASN A 55 -0.60 3.62 -13.20
N ASP A 56 0.08 4.76 -13.03
CA ASP A 56 1.25 5.15 -13.83
C ASP A 56 2.55 4.71 -13.12
N LEU A 57 3.01 3.50 -13.44
CA LEU A 57 4.14 2.86 -12.77
C LEU A 57 5.48 3.57 -13.03
N ASP A 58 5.70 4.06 -14.26
CA ASP A 58 6.94 4.74 -14.64
C ASP A 58 7.09 6.06 -13.89
N THR A 59 6.00 6.83 -13.86
CA THR A 59 5.96 8.11 -13.14
C THR A 59 6.09 7.90 -11.64
N THR A 60 5.41 6.89 -11.09
CA THR A 60 5.51 6.52 -9.68
C THR A 60 6.96 6.22 -9.29
N LYS A 61 7.66 5.38 -10.07
CA LYS A 61 9.06 5.03 -9.81
C LYS A 61 9.98 6.24 -9.84
N LYS A 62 9.80 7.14 -10.83
CA LYS A 62 10.60 8.37 -10.98
C LYS A 62 10.46 9.28 -9.76
N TYR A 63 9.25 9.54 -9.29
CA TYR A 63 9.03 10.42 -8.14
C TYR A 63 9.36 9.74 -6.80
N LEU A 64 9.25 8.42 -6.71
CA LEU A 64 9.64 7.66 -5.52
C LEU A 64 11.16 7.71 -5.28
N GLU A 65 11.97 7.62 -6.34
CA GLU A 65 13.42 7.79 -6.24
C GLU A 65 13.79 9.22 -5.82
N GLN A 66 13.13 10.24 -6.38
CA GLN A 66 13.30 11.63 -5.96
C GLN A 66 12.91 11.84 -4.49
N ALA A 67 11.81 11.22 -4.04
CA ALA A 67 11.37 11.29 -2.66
C ALA A 67 12.39 10.64 -1.72
N LYS A 68 12.99 9.49 -2.08
CA LYS A 68 14.07 8.86 -1.30
C LYS A 68 15.30 9.75 -1.14
N VAL A 69 15.72 10.41 -2.21
CA VAL A 69 16.84 11.37 -2.15
C VAL A 69 16.51 12.56 -1.25
N GLN A 70 15.29 13.07 -1.33
CA GLN A 70 14.86 14.20 -0.50
C GLN A 70 14.64 13.81 0.97
N MET A 71 14.18 12.57 1.23
CA MET A 71 14.13 11.99 2.58
C MET A 71 15.50 11.91 3.22
N GLY A 72 16.57 11.61 2.47
CA GLY A 72 17.93 11.59 3.03
C GLY A 72 18.37 12.94 3.63
N LYS A 73 17.74 14.04 3.20
CA LYS A 73 17.98 15.40 3.70
C LYS A 73 17.02 15.81 4.83
N SER A 74 16.02 14.98 5.13
CA SER A 74 14.96 15.25 6.10
C SER A 74 14.97 14.20 7.21
N GLY A 75 15.11 14.63 8.46
CA GLY A 75 15.05 13.74 9.63
C GLY A 75 13.64 13.33 10.05
N ASP A 76 12.63 13.56 9.22
CA ASP A 76 11.23 13.33 9.59
C ASP A 76 10.86 11.84 9.54
N TRP A 77 10.66 11.26 10.72
CA TRP A 77 10.33 9.86 10.89
C TRP A 77 8.94 9.49 10.36
N GLU A 78 7.94 10.37 10.51
CA GLU A 78 6.57 10.08 10.08
C GLU A 78 6.48 10.02 8.56
N ARG A 79 7.09 10.99 7.88
CA ARG A 79 7.14 11.03 6.41
C ARG A 79 7.95 9.86 5.84
N LYS A 80 8.96 9.38 6.57
CA LYS A 80 9.72 8.17 6.21
C LYS A 80 8.84 6.92 6.21
N ASN A 81 7.96 6.77 7.20
CA ASN A 81 7.04 5.64 7.25
C ASN A 81 5.99 5.72 6.14
N LYS A 82 5.45 6.91 5.86
CA LYS A 82 4.55 7.10 4.71
C LYS A 82 5.20 6.71 3.39
N LEU A 83 6.45 7.12 3.16
CA LEU A 83 7.17 6.75 1.94
C LEU A 83 7.37 5.23 1.81
N LYS A 84 7.68 4.54 2.92
CA LYS A 84 7.81 3.08 2.92
C LYS A 84 6.52 2.38 2.51
N ILE A 85 5.37 2.84 3.00
CA ILE A 85 4.07 2.28 2.59
C ILE A 85 3.83 2.50 1.11
N TYR A 86 4.14 3.69 0.58
CA TYR A 86 3.95 3.97 -0.85
C TYR A 86 4.88 3.11 -1.72
N GLU A 87 6.10 2.86 -1.25
CA GLU A 87 7.04 1.93 -1.87
C GLU A 87 6.52 0.49 -1.85
N ALA A 88 5.95 0.02 -0.73
CA ALA A 88 5.33 -1.30 -0.66
C ALA A 88 4.15 -1.45 -1.63
N ILE A 89 3.28 -0.44 -1.72
CA ILE A 89 2.16 -0.43 -2.67
C ILE A 89 2.70 -0.49 -4.10
N ASN A 90 3.74 0.28 -4.42
CA ASN A 90 4.38 0.21 -5.73
C ASN A 90 4.95 -1.19 -6.01
N TYR A 91 5.59 -1.85 -5.03
CA TYR A 91 6.05 -3.23 -5.17
C TYR A 91 4.91 -4.22 -5.43
N ILE A 92 3.76 -4.06 -4.78
CA ILE A 92 2.56 -4.85 -5.07
C ILE A 92 2.12 -4.64 -6.53
N MET A 93 2.08 -3.38 -6.99
CA MET A 93 1.69 -3.07 -8.38
C MET A 93 2.63 -3.69 -9.41
N ILE A 94 3.96 -3.68 -9.16
CA ILE A 94 4.96 -4.30 -10.05
C ILE A 94 5.17 -5.80 -9.81
N ARG A 95 4.28 -6.46 -9.05
CA ARG A 95 4.30 -7.90 -8.76
C ARG A 95 5.55 -8.38 -7.99
N LYS A 96 6.23 -7.51 -7.24
CA LYS A 96 7.36 -7.85 -6.36
C LYS A 96 6.91 -8.09 -4.93
N PHE A 97 6.27 -9.24 -4.71
CA PHE A 97 5.61 -9.55 -3.44
C PHE A 97 6.58 -9.77 -2.27
N THR A 98 7.77 -10.30 -2.52
CA THR A 98 8.81 -10.52 -1.50
C THR A 98 9.26 -9.22 -0.84
N GLU A 99 9.42 -8.17 -1.63
CA GLU A 99 9.91 -6.88 -1.15
C GLU A 99 8.78 -6.12 -0.45
N ALA A 100 7.56 -6.22 -1.00
CA ALA A 100 6.36 -5.66 -0.40
C ALA A 100 6.07 -6.27 0.98
N SER A 101 6.12 -7.59 1.10
CA SER A 101 5.84 -8.34 2.34
C SER A 101 6.73 -7.84 3.49
N LYS A 102 8.05 -7.82 3.29
CA LYS A 102 9.02 -7.39 4.30
C LYS A 102 8.74 -5.96 4.77
N ILE A 103 8.49 -5.04 3.85
CA ILE A 103 8.23 -3.63 4.17
C ILE A 103 6.92 -3.49 4.95
N LEU A 104 5.86 -4.19 4.54
CA LEU A 104 4.55 -4.08 5.17
C LEU A 104 4.51 -4.72 6.56
N ILE A 105 5.15 -5.87 6.75
CA ILE A 105 5.25 -6.52 8.06
C ILE A 105 5.96 -5.60 9.05
N ASP A 106 7.08 -5.00 8.64
CA ASP A 106 7.84 -4.09 9.51
C ASP A 106 7.09 -2.76 9.73
N ALA A 107 6.26 -2.32 8.78
CA ALA A 107 5.47 -1.11 8.89
C ALA A 107 4.12 -1.28 9.61
N ALA A 108 3.68 -2.52 9.88
CA ALA A 108 2.37 -2.80 10.50
C ALA A 108 2.21 -2.16 11.89
N SER A 109 3.31 -2.00 12.65
CA SER A 109 3.34 -1.40 13.98
C SER A 109 3.49 0.13 13.99
N THR A 110 3.90 0.71 12.86
CA THR A 110 4.27 2.13 12.73
C THR A 110 3.47 2.84 11.64
N PHE A 111 2.32 2.28 11.28
CA PHE A 111 1.50 2.74 10.17
C PHE A 111 0.93 4.14 10.43
N THR A 112 1.26 5.08 9.54
CA THR A 112 0.77 6.47 9.60
C THR A 112 0.12 6.93 8.28
N ALA A 113 0.09 6.08 7.26
CA ALA A 113 -0.32 6.44 5.89
C ALA A 113 -1.82 6.23 5.63
N THR A 114 -2.68 6.85 6.44
CA THR A 114 -4.16 6.77 6.33
C THR A 114 -4.72 7.39 5.04
N ASP A 115 -3.90 8.11 4.28
CA ASP A 115 -4.29 8.90 3.11
C ASP A 115 -4.55 8.06 1.84
N ILE A 116 -3.99 6.85 1.73
CA ILE A 116 -4.12 5.97 0.54
C ILE A 116 -4.87 4.69 0.86
N ILE A 117 -4.61 4.11 2.02
CA ILE A 117 -5.10 2.79 2.38
C ILE A 117 -5.53 2.79 3.85
N SER A 118 -6.63 2.11 4.16
CA SER A 118 -7.04 1.95 5.55
C SER A 118 -6.12 0.97 6.28
N TYR A 119 -5.99 1.14 7.59
CA TYR A 119 -5.15 0.26 8.40
C TYR A 119 -5.59 -1.22 8.30
N ASN A 120 -6.90 -1.49 8.30
CA ASN A 120 -7.44 -2.83 8.14
C ASN A 120 -7.05 -3.46 6.79
N GLN A 121 -7.02 -2.68 5.71
CA GLN A 121 -6.57 -3.15 4.40
C GLN A 121 -5.06 -3.45 4.39
N VAL A 122 -4.24 -2.66 5.10
CA VAL A 122 -2.80 -2.95 5.22
C VAL A 122 -2.58 -4.27 5.93
N ILE A 123 -3.24 -4.50 7.06
CA ILE A 123 -3.14 -5.76 7.79
C ILE A 123 -3.63 -6.94 6.94
N PHE A 124 -4.70 -6.75 6.18
CA PHE A 124 -5.17 -7.73 5.21
C PHE A 124 -4.09 -8.08 4.16
N TYR A 125 -3.42 -7.08 3.57
CA TYR A 125 -2.31 -7.33 2.64
C TYR A 125 -1.09 -7.97 3.32
N VAL A 126 -0.77 -7.62 4.57
CA VAL A 126 0.30 -8.26 5.35
C VAL A 126 0.05 -9.76 5.50
N VAL A 127 -1.18 -10.16 5.84
CA VAL A 127 -1.53 -11.58 6.02
C VAL A 127 -1.47 -12.32 4.69
N ILE A 128 -2.02 -11.76 3.61
CA ILE A 128 -2.00 -12.40 2.29
C ILE A 128 -0.58 -12.55 1.74
N LEU A 129 0.21 -11.48 1.76
CA LEU A 129 1.58 -11.51 1.27
C LEU A 129 2.48 -12.38 2.16
N GLY A 130 2.21 -12.39 3.47
CA GLY A 130 2.87 -13.28 4.42
C GLY A 130 2.68 -14.75 4.05
N ILE A 131 1.44 -15.19 3.79
CA ILE A 131 1.15 -16.57 3.38
C ILE A 131 1.73 -16.88 2.00
N MET A 132 1.72 -15.92 1.08
CA MET A 132 2.18 -16.12 -0.30
C MET A 132 3.70 -16.23 -0.43
N VAL A 133 4.47 -15.53 0.42
CA VAL A 133 5.92 -15.36 0.21
C VAL A 133 6.78 -15.77 1.40
N GLU A 134 6.30 -15.58 2.63
CA GLU A 134 7.13 -15.78 3.82
C GLU A 134 7.15 -17.23 4.28
N GLU A 135 8.24 -17.60 4.95
CA GLU A 135 8.35 -18.92 5.57
C GLU A 135 7.47 -19.04 6.83
N ARG A 136 7.08 -20.27 7.16
CA ARG A 136 6.23 -20.59 8.33
C ARG A 136 6.79 -20.04 9.65
N THR A 137 8.11 -19.97 9.79
CA THR A 137 8.79 -19.40 10.96
C THR A 137 8.59 -17.89 11.11
N VAL A 138 8.56 -17.17 9.98
CA VAL A 138 8.34 -15.72 9.93
C VAL A 138 6.87 -15.42 10.18
N ILE A 139 5.96 -16.20 9.58
CA ILE A 139 4.51 -16.07 9.78
C ILE A 139 4.16 -16.19 11.27
N ASP A 140 4.69 -17.21 11.95
CA ASP A 140 4.46 -17.42 13.38
C ASP A 140 4.95 -16.23 14.22
N LYS A 141 6.21 -15.83 14.04
CA LYS A 141 6.83 -14.79 14.88
C LYS A 141 6.31 -13.38 14.58
N LYS A 142 6.20 -13.03 13.30
CA LYS A 142 5.93 -11.66 12.87
C LYS A 142 4.45 -11.37 12.62
N ILE A 143 3.62 -12.38 12.37
CA ILE A 143 2.20 -12.20 12.04
C ILE A 143 1.30 -12.76 13.15
N LEU A 144 1.40 -14.06 13.50
CA LEU A 144 0.53 -14.68 14.51
C LEU A 144 0.80 -14.18 15.94
N ASN A 145 2.07 -14.11 16.33
CA ASN A 145 2.46 -13.66 17.68
C ASN A 145 2.58 -12.14 17.80
N ASN A 146 2.28 -11.39 16.74
CA ASN A 146 2.31 -9.94 16.77
C ASN A 146 0.99 -9.40 17.32
N SER A 147 1.04 -8.82 18.52
CA SER A 147 -0.14 -8.34 19.24
C SER A 147 -0.96 -7.32 18.45
N ILE A 148 -0.30 -6.48 17.65
CA ILE A 148 -0.95 -5.44 16.85
C ILE A 148 -1.76 -6.06 15.71
N ILE A 149 -1.17 -7.02 15.01
CA ILE A 149 -1.84 -7.74 13.92
C ILE A 149 -2.97 -8.59 14.50
N LEU A 150 -2.74 -9.24 15.64
CA LEU A 150 -3.73 -10.08 16.30
C LEU A 150 -4.97 -9.30 16.74
N GLN A 151 -4.83 -8.06 17.22
CA GLN A 151 -5.99 -7.22 17.59
C GLN A 151 -6.93 -6.96 16.41
N VAL A 152 -6.36 -6.61 15.25
CA VAL A 152 -7.15 -6.37 14.03
C VAL A 152 -7.70 -7.68 13.49
N THR A 153 -6.88 -8.73 13.49
CA THR A 153 -7.25 -10.03 12.92
C THR A 153 -8.31 -10.74 13.77
N SER A 154 -8.31 -10.55 15.10
CA SER A 154 -9.34 -11.12 15.99
C SER A 154 -10.72 -10.51 15.78
N SER A 155 -10.78 -9.30 15.24
CA SER A 155 -12.06 -8.66 14.85
C SER A 155 -12.61 -9.26 13.55
N ASP A 156 -11.78 -9.96 12.77
CA ASP A 156 -12.07 -10.51 11.45
C ASP A 156 -11.86 -12.03 11.45
N GLU A 157 -12.91 -12.76 11.83
CA GLU A 157 -12.87 -14.22 11.99
C GLU A 157 -12.43 -14.95 10.70
N ASP A 158 -12.75 -14.39 9.53
CA ASP A 158 -12.34 -14.97 8.26
C ASP A 158 -10.83 -14.83 8.03
N LEU A 159 -10.24 -13.68 8.38
CA LEU A 159 -8.80 -13.46 8.27
C LEU A 159 -8.01 -14.27 9.31
N TYR A 160 -8.50 -14.35 10.55
CA TYR A 160 -7.88 -15.17 11.60
C TYR A 160 -7.93 -16.66 11.25
N GLY A 161 -9.10 -17.14 10.84
CA GLY A 161 -9.28 -18.52 10.41
C GLY A 161 -8.38 -18.87 9.22
N TYR A 162 -8.18 -17.94 8.29
CA TYR A 162 -7.30 -18.14 7.13
C TYR A 162 -5.83 -18.36 7.54
N ILE A 163 -5.26 -17.48 8.37
CA ILE A 163 -3.85 -17.62 8.79
C ILE A 163 -3.63 -18.77 9.77
N SER A 164 -4.57 -18.99 10.70
CA SER A 164 -4.50 -20.07 11.69
C SER A 164 -4.61 -21.45 11.03
N SER A 165 -5.55 -21.63 10.09
CA SER A 165 -5.68 -22.90 9.35
C SER A 165 -4.46 -23.21 8.49
N PHE A 166 -3.86 -22.20 7.85
CA PHE A 166 -2.59 -22.35 7.14
C PHE A 166 -1.46 -22.79 8.08
N TYR A 167 -1.36 -22.18 9.27
CA TYR A 167 -0.34 -22.57 10.24
C TYR A 167 -0.58 -23.96 10.81
N HIS A 168 -1.81 -24.35 11.18
CA HIS A 168 -2.10 -25.68 11.74
C HIS A 168 -2.24 -26.80 10.69
N CYS A 169 -2.05 -26.49 9.41
CA CYS A 169 -2.21 -27.42 8.29
C CYS A 169 -3.65 -28.01 8.19
N ASP A 170 -4.66 -27.26 8.59
CA ASP A 170 -6.06 -27.64 8.39
C ASP A 170 -6.53 -27.18 6.99
N TYR A 171 -6.21 -28.00 5.99
CA TYR A 171 -6.49 -27.68 4.59
C TYR A 171 -7.98 -27.53 4.26
N ARG A 172 -8.87 -28.19 5.02
CA ARG A 172 -10.32 -28.09 4.78
C ARG A 172 -10.78 -26.67 5.06
N THR A 173 -10.54 -26.20 6.28
CA THR A 173 -10.89 -24.84 6.71
C THR A 173 -10.13 -23.79 5.89
N PHE A 174 -8.86 -24.06 5.55
CA PHE A 174 -8.05 -23.16 4.74
C PHE A 174 -8.66 -22.91 3.36
N VAL A 175 -9.09 -23.96 2.65
CA VAL A 175 -9.69 -23.81 1.31
C VAL A 175 -11.03 -23.06 1.38
N GLU A 176 -11.87 -23.37 2.37
CA GLU A 176 -13.14 -22.68 2.58
C GLU A 176 -12.93 -21.17 2.84
N LYS A 177 -11.94 -20.83 3.68
CA LYS A 177 -11.60 -19.44 3.98
C LYS A 177 -10.91 -18.74 2.80
N THR A 178 -10.10 -19.46 2.01
CA THR A 178 -9.50 -18.95 0.77
C THR A 178 -10.55 -18.40 -0.19
N ILE A 179 -11.68 -19.10 -0.37
CA ILE A 179 -12.77 -18.67 -1.27
C ILE A 179 -13.32 -17.30 -0.83
N LYS A 180 -13.59 -17.13 0.47
CA LYS A 180 -14.07 -15.86 1.03
C LYS A 180 -13.05 -14.74 0.85
N ILE A 181 -11.78 -15.00 1.18
CA ILE A 181 -10.70 -14.03 1.03
C ILE A 181 -10.53 -13.63 -0.44
N SER A 182 -10.59 -14.60 -1.37
CA SER A 182 -10.50 -14.32 -2.81
C SER A 182 -11.60 -13.39 -3.31
N THR A 183 -12.82 -13.54 -2.78
CA THR A 183 -13.96 -12.67 -3.10
C THR A 183 -13.72 -11.25 -2.57
N ARG A 184 -13.20 -11.13 -1.35
CA ARG A 184 -12.86 -9.83 -0.76
C ARG A 184 -11.69 -9.14 -1.47
N VAL A 185 -10.70 -9.90 -1.94
CA VAL A 185 -9.63 -9.34 -2.80
C VAL A 185 -10.22 -8.80 -4.10
N LYS A 186 -11.23 -9.48 -4.68
CA LYS A 186 -11.96 -8.97 -5.85
C LYS A 186 -12.71 -7.67 -5.55
N GLU A 187 -13.34 -7.52 -4.40
CA GLU A 187 -14.06 -6.29 -4.03
C GLU A 187 -13.13 -5.11 -3.71
N ILE A 188 -12.00 -5.38 -3.05
CA ILE A 188 -11.02 -4.33 -2.71
C ILE A 188 -10.23 -3.92 -3.95
N GLY A 189 -9.91 -4.87 -4.83
CA GLY A 189 -9.14 -4.64 -6.04
C GLY A 189 -9.91 -4.04 -7.21
N THR A 190 -11.23 -3.83 -7.12
CA THR A 190 -11.99 -3.10 -8.15
C THR A 190 -11.66 -1.60 -8.18
N GLY A 191 -10.97 -1.06 -7.18
CA GLY A 191 -10.49 0.33 -7.17
C GLY A 191 -9.10 0.55 -7.80
N VAL A 192 -8.26 -0.49 -7.82
CA VAL A 192 -6.91 -0.46 -8.43
C VAL A 192 -6.63 -1.90 -8.89
N HIS A 193 -6.47 -2.11 -10.19
CA HIS A 193 -6.30 -3.38 -10.91
C HIS A 193 -5.23 -4.36 -10.35
N ILE A 194 -5.47 -4.90 -9.15
CA ILE A 194 -4.62 -5.87 -8.44
C ILE A 194 -5.16 -7.31 -8.64
N ILE A 195 -6.41 -7.44 -9.08
CA ILE A 195 -7.14 -8.72 -9.27
C ILE A 195 -6.57 -9.56 -10.41
N GLY A 196 -6.33 -8.98 -11.59
CA GLY A 196 -5.76 -9.72 -12.72
C GLY A 196 -4.38 -10.30 -12.39
N THR A 197 -3.63 -9.57 -11.58
CA THR A 197 -2.29 -9.92 -11.14
C THR A 197 -2.25 -11.06 -10.12
N LEU A 198 -3.13 -11.05 -9.11
CA LEU A 198 -3.15 -12.10 -8.09
C LEU A 198 -3.80 -13.40 -8.57
N LEU A 199 -4.84 -13.32 -9.41
CA LEU A 199 -5.53 -14.51 -9.96
C LEU A 199 -4.67 -15.28 -10.96
N GLU A 200 -3.88 -14.59 -11.80
CA GLU A 200 -2.89 -15.21 -12.69
C GLU A 200 -1.80 -15.95 -11.88
N THR A 201 -1.32 -15.35 -10.79
CA THR A 201 -0.26 -15.97 -9.97
C THR A 201 -0.73 -17.14 -9.11
N LEU A 202 -2.03 -17.21 -8.79
CA LEU A 202 -2.62 -18.30 -8.00
C LEU A 202 -3.17 -19.43 -8.89
N GLY A 203 -3.12 -19.31 -10.22
CA GLY A 203 -3.58 -20.36 -11.14
C GLY A 203 -5.10 -20.62 -11.09
N LEU A 204 -5.90 -19.67 -10.60
CA LEU A 204 -7.33 -19.83 -10.35
C LEU A 204 -8.22 -19.32 -11.50
N GLU A 205 -7.68 -19.19 -12.72
CA GLU A 205 -8.43 -18.73 -13.89
C GLU A 205 -9.66 -19.61 -14.21
N HIS A 206 -9.63 -20.89 -13.83
CA HIS A 206 -10.68 -21.85 -14.16
C HIS A 206 -11.91 -21.84 -13.24
N ILE A 207 -11.93 -21.07 -12.14
CA ILE A 207 -13.05 -21.10 -11.18
C ILE A 207 -14.17 -20.10 -11.53
N ASN A 208 -13.94 -19.16 -12.45
CA ASN A 208 -14.99 -18.21 -12.87
C ASN A 208 -15.94 -18.77 -13.96
N ASN A 209 -15.86 -20.07 -14.30
CA ASN A 209 -16.72 -20.73 -15.29
C ASN A 209 -17.64 -21.82 -14.71
N PHE A 210 -18.01 -21.71 -13.42
CA PHE A 210 -19.15 -22.44 -12.84
C PHE A 210 -19.91 -21.56 -11.84
#